data_AF-A0A7Y3NTX2-F1
#
_entry.id   AF-A0A7Y3NTX2-F1
#
_cell.length_a   1.000
_cell.length_b   1.000
_cell.length_c   1.000
_cell.angle_alpha   90.00
_cell.angle_beta   90.00
_cell.angle_gamma   90.00
#
_symmetry.space_group_name_H-M   'P 1'
#
loop_
_entity.id
_entity.type
_entity.pdbx_description
1 polymer ?
#
loop_
_entity_poly.entity_id
_entity_poly.type
_entity_poly.pdbx_seq_one_letter_code
_entity_poly.pdbx_strand_id
1 'polypeptide(L)'
;MADLVTQDYVLNVVKAAGAISTPMLASLITAASAAVEQFCRQPFAPDRYIELYDAIDQPALLVRHRPILAINSVTLYPTGPNPRVYDGASFDVRSELGRISFAPNAGGSFYDWYGGAGFPAWGLDAIQVDYTAGWGFLVAAQAAISPGPATVPVSAVAGITQHQSWSISAGTVLTVDPGLSNTETVTVQAVQNGSLTAVFAQAHAANCQITGLLPPADVQLAVALAVGNLINQSDLTKLRESQGKTVGYEYVTRAGDLIITPEIRHLLLPWQEVIV
;
A
#
# COMPACT_ATOMS: atom_id res chain seq x y z
N MET A 1 12.58 0.39 -2.49
CA MET A 1 11.33 0.21 -3.23
C MET A 1 10.80 -1.18 -2.93
N ALA A 2 9.51 -1.31 -2.68
CA ALA A 2 8.91 -2.59 -2.34
C ALA A 2 8.57 -3.39 -3.61
N ASP A 3 8.76 -4.70 -3.57
CA ASP A 3 8.26 -5.58 -4.63
C ASP A 3 6.75 -5.73 -4.46
N LEU A 4 5.98 -5.46 -5.53
CA LEU A 4 4.52 -5.44 -5.48
C LEU A 4 3.86 -6.82 -5.66
N VAL A 5 4.66 -7.82 -6.04
CA VAL A 5 4.22 -9.20 -6.27
C VAL A 5 5.29 -10.18 -5.80
N THR A 6 4.86 -11.38 -5.43
CA THR A 6 5.78 -12.47 -5.11
C THR A 6 6.30 -13.15 -6.37
N GLN A 7 7.44 -13.85 -6.26
CA GLN A 7 7.97 -14.65 -7.36
C GLN A 7 7.00 -15.74 -7.81
N ASP A 8 6.34 -16.42 -6.86
CA ASP A 8 5.35 -17.46 -7.14
C ASP A 8 4.17 -16.93 -7.94
N TYR A 9 3.67 -15.74 -7.60
CA TYR A 9 2.61 -15.09 -8.35
C TYR A 9 3.04 -14.86 -9.80
N VAL A 10 4.23 -14.30 -10.02
CA VAL A 10 4.74 -14.03 -11.37
C VAL A 10 4.96 -15.31 -12.16
N LEU A 11 5.51 -16.37 -11.55
CA LEU A 11 5.71 -17.67 -12.21
C LEU A 11 4.37 -18.28 -12.63
N ASN A 12 3.34 -18.16 -11.79
CA ASN A 12 1.99 -18.65 -12.11
C ASN A 12 1.34 -17.87 -13.26
N VAL A 13 1.51 -16.53 -13.29
CA VAL A 13 0.91 -15.67 -14.32
C VAL A 13 1.65 -15.77 -15.67
N VAL A 14 2.97 -15.61 -15.66
CA VAL A 14 3.78 -15.56 -16.90
C VAL A 14 3.98 -16.97 -17.48
N LYS A 15 3.75 -18.03 -16.71
CA LYS A 15 3.96 -19.43 -17.10
C LYS A 15 5.40 -19.71 -17.59
N ALA A 16 6.37 -18.94 -17.11
CA ALA A 16 7.79 -19.04 -17.49
C ALA A 16 8.60 -20.02 -16.61
N ALA A 17 7.94 -21.02 -16.04
CA ALA A 17 8.56 -21.95 -15.09
C ALA A 17 9.78 -22.67 -15.73
N GLY A 18 10.96 -22.49 -15.12
CA GLY A 18 12.20 -23.21 -15.47
C GLY A 18 13.17 -22.48 -16.41
N ALA A 19 12.82 -21.33 -16.98
CA ALA A 19 13.68 -20.62 -17.95
C ALA A 19 14.55 -19.48 -17.35
N ILE A 20 14.26 -19.06 -16.11
CA ILE A 20 14.86 -17.86 -15.50
C ILE A 20 15.38 -18.21 -14.12
N SER A 21 16.58 -17.73 -13.77
CA SER A 21 17.15 -17.91 -12.43
C SER A 21 16.42 -17.05 -11.40
N THR A 22 16.30 -17.55 -10.16
CA THR A 22 15.66 -16.84 -9.04
C THR A 22 16.19 -15.40 -8.84
N PRO A 23 17.51 -15.13 -8.87
CA PRO A 23 18.02 -13.76 -8.70
C PRO A 23 17.66 -12.82 -9.86
N MET A 24 17.62 -13.36 -11.09
CA MET A 24 17.22 -12.59 -12.26
C MET A 24 15.73 -12.25 -12.19
N LEU A 25 14.88 -13.23 -11.83
CA LEU A 25 13.45 -12.99 -11.64
C LEU A 25 13.17 -11.92 -10.59
N ALA A 26 13.86 -11.98 -9.44
CA ALA A 26 13.75 -10.95 -8.41
C ALA A 26 14.10 -9.56 -8.95
N SER A 27 15.20 -9.43 -9.70
CA SER A 27 15.62 -8.16 -10.29
C SER A 27 14.59 -7.60 -11.28
N LEU A 28 13.95 -8.48 -12.07
CA LEU A 28 12.88 -8.09 -13.00
C LEU A 28 11.62 -7.63 -12.26
N ILE A 29 11.24 -8.30 -11.18
CA ILE A 29 10.10 -7.91 -10.34
C ILE A 29 10.33 -6.52 -9.75
N THR A 30 11.53 -6.27 -9.21
CA THR A 30 11.88 -4.94 -8.69
C THR A 30 11.80 -3.89 -9.80
N ALA A 31 12.39 -4.12 -10.97
CA ALA A 31 12.33 -3.17 -12.08
C ALA A 31 10.90 -2.90 -12.58
N ALA A 32 10.08 -3.94 -12.69
CA ALA A 32 8.66 -3.81 -13.08
C ALA A 32 7.86 -3.05 -12.03
N SER A 33 8.09 -3.33 -10.75
CA SER A 33 7.47 -2.60 -9.64
C SER A 33 7.79 -1.11 -9.73
N ALA A 34 9.07 -0.73 -9.97
CA ALA A 34 9.47 0.66 -10.20
C ALA A 34 8.71 1.35 -11.32
N ALA A 35 8.60 0.68 -12.46
CA ALA A 35 7.90 1.23 -13.62
C ALA A 35 6.42 1.47 -13.32
N VAL A 36 5.79 0.55 -12.57
CA VAL A 36 4.39 0.69 -12.13
C VAL A 36 4.22 1.83 -11.12
N GLU A 37 5.07 1.93 -10.10
CA GLU A 37 5.03 3.05 -9.15
C GLU A 37 5.20 4.41 -9.87
N GLN A 38 6.19 4.50 -10.77
CA GLN A 38 6.45 5.70 -11.57
C GLN A 38 5.27 6.07 -12.47
N PHE A 39 4.63 5.08 -13.10
CA PHE A 39 3.45 5.29 -13.94
C PHE A 39 2.25 5.79 -13.14
N CYS A 40 2.03 5.21 -11.95
CA CYS A 40 0.95 5.61 -11.05
C CYS A 40 1.25 6.95 -10.35
N ARG A 41 2.51 7.41 -10.38
CA ARG A 41 3.02 8.58 -9.65
C ARG A 41 2.76 8.50 -8.15
N GLN A 42 2.75 7.28 -7.63
CA GLN A 42 2.49 7.04 -6.22
C GLN A 42 3.42 5.94 -5.72
N PRO A 43 4.13 6.14 -4.60
CA PRO A 43 4.78 5.04 -3.91
C PRO A 43 3.72 4.05 -3.42
N PHE A 44 4.02 2.76 -3.61
CA PHE A 44 3.22 1.68 -3.07
C PHE A 44 3.82 1.15 -1.78
N ALA A 45 5.10 1.40 -1.51
CA ALA A 45 5.65 1.15 -0.18
C ALA A 45 4.92 2.01 0.87
N PRO A 46 4.59 1.47 2.05
CA PRO A 46 3.93 2.25 3.07
C PRO A 46 4.85 3.34 3.61
N ASP A 47 4.34 4.57 3.71
CA ASP A 47 5.05 5.70 4.30
C ASP A 47 4.08 6.65 5.00
N ARG A 48 4.63 7.60 5.78
CA ARG A 48 3.88 8.67 6.44
C ARG A 48 3.86 9.92 5.57
N TYR A 49 2.67 10.49 5.42
CA TYR A 49 2.41 11.69 4.65
C TYR A 49 1.76 12.76 5.50
N ILE A 50 2.09 14.01 5.20
CA ILE A 50 1.43 15.18 5.75
C ILE A 50 0.97 16.02 4.56
N GLU A 51 -0.35 16.16 4.41
CA GLU A 51 -0.96 16.99 3.37
C GLU A 51 -1.68 18.18 3.99
N LEU A 52 -1.59 19.34 3.34
CA LEU A 52 -2.26 20.56 3.73
C LEU A 52 -3.25 20.93 2.63
N TYR A 53 -4.50 21.13 3.02
CA TYR A 53 -5.59 21.55 2.15
C TYR A 53 -6.08 22.92 2.58
N ASP A 54 -6.52 23.71 1.62
CA ASP A 54 -7.34 24.89 1.92
C ASP A 54 -8.69 24.43 2.49
N ALA A 55 -9.36 25.32 3.23
CA ALA A 55 -10.71 25.07 3.68
C ALA A 55 -11.66 24.94 2.47
N ILE A 56 -12.11 23.72 2.21
CA ILE A 56 -13.01 23.40 1.10
C ILE A 56 -14.36 22.96 1.66
N ASP A 57 -15.46 23.46 1.08
CA ASP A 57 -16.84 23.11 1.47
C ASP A 57 -17.21 21.73 0.93
N GLN A 58 -16.42 20.72 1.32
CA GLN A 58 -16.51 19.37 0.77
C GLN A 58 -16.93 18.38 1.86
N PRO A 59 -17.78 17.39 1.52
CA PRO A 59 -18.21 16.37 2.47
C PRO A 59 -17.07 15.40 2.85
N ALA A 60 -15.93 15.46 2.18
CA ALA A 60 -14.77 14.64 2.45
C ALA A 60 -13.49 15.28 1.90
N LEU A 61 -12.36 14.93 2.51
CA LEU A 61 -11.03 15.17 1.96
C LEU A 61 -10.63 13.99 1.07
N LEU A 62 -9.91 14.28 0.00
CA LEU A 62 -9.29 13.29 -0.87
C LEU A 62 -7.77 13.45 -0.76
N VAL A 63 -7.12 12.45 -0.17
CA VAL A 63 -5.65 12.42 -0.05
C VAL A 63 -5.02 11.75 -1.26
N ARG A 64 -3.79 12.17 -1.59
CA ARG A 64 -3.10 11.72 -2.82
C ARG A 64 -2.60 10.28 -2.71
N HIS A 65 -2.15 9.87 -1.53
CA HIS A 65 -1.52 8.57 -1.32
C HIS A 65 -2.53 7.56 -0.77
N ARG A 66 -2.65 6.41 -1.45
CA ARG A 66 -3.64 5.37 -1.12
C ARG A 66 -3.07 3.96 -1.30
N PRO A 67 -3.54 2.96 -0.55
CA PRO A 67 -4.65 3.02 0.39
C PRO A 67 -4.20 3.68 1.68
N ILE A 68 -5.11 4.40 2.32
CA ILE A 68 -4.87 4.91 3.68
C ILE A 68 -4.82 3.70 4.62
N LEU A 69 -3.69 3.52 5.29
CA LEU A 69 -3.49 2.48 6.30
C LEU A 69 -3.95 2.97 7.67
N ALA A 70 -3.66 4.23 8.00
CA ALA A 70 -4.12 4.87 9.23
C ALA A 70 -4.08 6.40 9.12
N ILE A 71 -4.98 7.05 9.86
CA ILE A 71 -4.93 8.48 10.12
C ILE A 71 -4.26 8.69 11.47
N ASN A 72 -3.13 9.39 11.48
CA ASN A 72 -2.41 9.72 12.71
C ASN A 72 -3.10 10.91 13.40
N SER A 73 -3.37 11.98 12.64
CA SER A 73 -4.16 13.11 13.12
C SER A 73 -4.72 13.94 11.97
N VAL A 74 -5.79 14.68 12.25
CA VAL A 74 -6.30 15.75 11.38
C VAL A 74 -6.34 17.04 12.20
N THR A 75 -5.62 18.06 11.74
CA THR A 75 -5.60 19.37 12.36
C THR A 75 -6.40 20.35 11.53
N LEU A 76 -7.46 20.91 12.12
CA LEU A 76 -8.24 21.99 11.52
C LEU A 76 -7.67 23.32 12.03
N TYR A 77 -7.28 24.20 11.12
CA TYR A 77 -6.81 25.55 11.44
C TYR A 77 -7.96 26.53 11.24
N PRO A 78 -8.66 26.96 12.30
CA PRO A 78 -9.68 27.99 12.16
C PRO A 78 -9.03 29.35 11.84
N THR A 79 -9.81 30.31 11.34
CA THR A 79 -9.40 31.72 11.16
C THR A 79 -9.09 32.45 12.49
N GLY A 80 -9.09 31.71 13.61
CA GLY A 80 -8.78 32.18 14.95
C GLY A 80 -7.53 31.48 15.54
N PRO A 81 -7.15 31.81 16.78
CA PRO A 81 -5.80 31.52 17.29
C PRO A 81 -5.49 30.05 17.60
N ASN A 82 -6.46 29.14 17.58
CA ASN A 82 -6.29 27.79 18.15
C ASN A 82 -6.65 26.69 17.14
N PRO A 83 -5.65 25.99 16.58
CA PRO A 83 -5.88 24.76 15.82
C PRO A 83 -6.57 23.70 16.67
N ARG A 84 -7.45 22.91 16.03
CA ARG A 84 -8.11 21.76 16.66
C ARG A 84 -7.54 20.48 16.07
N VAL A 85 -7.08 19.58 16.92
CA VAL A 85 -6.49 18.31 16.51
C VAL A 85 -7.44 17.17 16.86
N TYR A 86 -7.72 16.33 15.86
CA TYR A 86 -8.53 15.13 15.99
C TYR A 86 -7.66 13.90 15.73
N ASP A 87 -7.95 12.82 16.43
CA ASP A 87 -7.35 11.52 16.18
C ASP A 87 -8.01 10.82 14.98
N GLY A 88 -7.40 9.73 14.51
CA GLY A 88 -7.94 8.96 13.39
C GLY A 88 -9.31 8.32 13.66
N ALA A 89 -9.67 8.08 14.93
CA ALA A 89 -10.95 7.47 15.31
C ALA A 89 -12.16 8.40 15.07
N SER A 90 -11.90 9.70 14.90
CA SER A 90 -12.91 10.71 14.60
C SER A 90 -13.41 10.67 13.14
N PHE A 91 -12.82 9.82 12.29
CA PHE A 91 -13.05 9.81 10.85
C PHE A 91 -13.52 8.44 10.31
N ASP A 92 -14.42 8.48 9.33
CA ASP A 92 -14.73 7.38 8.42
C ASP A 92 -13.78 7.45 7.23
N VAL A 93 -13.11 6.33 6.94
CA VAL A 93 -12.02 6.25 5.97
C VAL A 93 -12.35 5.23 4.90
N ARG A 94 -12.47 5.68 3.65
CA ARG A 94 -12.47 4.77 2.49
C ARG A 94 -11.07 4.70 1.94
N SER A 95 -10.27 3.78 2.50
CA SER A 95 -8.83 3.67 2.30
C SER A 95 -8.41 3.65 0.84
N GLU A 96 -9.04 2.80 0.02
CA GLU A 96 -8.74 2.63 -1.40
C GLU A 96 -9.02 3.87 -2.26
N LEU A 97 -9.95 4.71 -1.80
CA LEU A 97 -10.31 5.95 -2.49
C LEU A 97 -9.53 7.17 -1.98
N GLY A 98 -8.70 7.00 -0.94
CA GLY A 98 -8.06 8.12 -0.26
C GLY A 98 -9.08 9.07 0.39
N ARG A 99 -10.32 8.61 0.64
CA ARG A 99 -11.40 9.49 1.11
C ARG A 99 -11.48 9.47 2.63
N ILE A 100 -11.44 10.66 3.22
CA ILE A 100 -11.57 10.89 4.67
C ILE A 100 -12.80 11.76 4.90
N SER A 101 -13.74 11.28 5.72
CA SER A 101 -14.92 12.05 6.15
C SER A 101 -15.08 11.93 7.66
N PHE A 102 -15.82 12.84 8.30
CA PHE A 102 -16.14 12.68 9.72
C PHE A 102 -16.97 11.41 9.94
N ALA A 103 -16.64 10.65 10.99
CA ALA A 103 -17.46 9.52 11.38
C ALA A 103 -18.82 10.03 11.89
N PRO A 104 -19.95 9.41 11.51
CA PRO A 104 -21.29 9.88 11.88
C PRO A 104 -21.54 9.88 13.40
N ASN A 105 -20.74 9.13 14.16
CA ASN A 105 -20.85 9.00 15.62
C ASN A 105 -19.65 9.58 16.36
N ALA A 106 -18.77 10.35 15.70
CA ALA A 106 -17.70 11.06 16.40
C ALA A 106 -18.36 12.10 17.31
N GLY A 107 -18.59 11.73 18.58
CA GLY A 107 -19.38 12.45 19.58
C GLY A 107 -18.76 13.76 20.06
N GLY A 108 -18.45 14.65 19.12
CA GLY A 108 -17.99 16.00 19.37
C GLY A 108 -18.96 17.00 18.74
N SER A 109 -19.12 18.14 19.41
CA SER A 109 -19.95 19.30 19.06
C SER A 109 -19.69 19.94 17.68
N PHE A 110 -18.90 19.30 16.82
CA PHE A 110 -18.60 19.79 15.47
C PHE A 110 -19.81 19.67 14.55
N TYR A 111 -20.58 18.57 14.67
CA TYR A 111 -21.85 18.40 13.96
C TYR A 111 -22.86 19.50 14.33
N ASP A 112 -22.89 19.89 15.62
CA ASP A 112 -23.80 20.91 16.15
C ASP A 112 -23.40 22.34 15.77
N TRP A 113 -22.10 22.64 15.64
CA TRP A 113 -21.63 24.00 15.35
C TRP A 113 -21.68 24.35 13.85
N TYR A 114 -21.51 23.36 12.96
CA TYR A 114 -21.37 23.58 11.52
C TYR A 114 -22.46 22.93 10.65
N GLY A 115 -23.42 22.22 11.26
CA GLY A 115 -24.69 21.87 10.63
C GLY A 115 -24.64 20.79 9.54
N GLY A 116 -23.58 19.97 9.47
CA GLY A 116 -23.51 18.89 8.47
C GLY A 116 -22.30 17.95 8.59
N ALA A 117 -22.35 16.85 7.83
CA ALA A 117 -21.35 15.78 7.79
C ALA A 117 -20.12 16.08 6.91
N GLY A 118 -19.69 17.34 6.82
CA GLY A 118 -18.62 17.79 5.92
C GLY A 118 -17.56 18.65 6.61
N PHE A 119 -16.46 18.90 5.90
CA PHE A 119 -15.48 19.91 6.31
C PHE A 119 -16.05 21.28 5.94
N PRO A 120 -16.32 22.18 6.90
CA PRO A 120 -16.93 23.46 6.59
C PRO A 120 -15.92 24.39 5.92
N ALA A 121 -16.31 25.06 4.82
CA ALA A 121 -15.45 26.10 4.23
C ALA A 121 -15.34 27.36 5.10
N TRP A 122 -16.34 27.66 5.92
CA TRP A 122 -16.39 28.91 6.66
C TRP A 122 -15.71 28.77 8.03
N GLY A 123 -14.78 29.68 8.30
CA GLY A 123 -14.07 29.77 9.59
C GLY A 123 -12.91 28.78 9.73
N LEU A 124 -12.51 28.10 8.65
CA LEU A 124 -11.25 27.37 8.53
C LEU A 124 -10.36 28.09 7.51
N ASP A 125 -9.07 28.19 7.80
CA ASP A 125 -8.04 28.67 6.88
C ASP A 125 -7.39 27.48 6.16
N ALA A 126 -7.12 26.40 6.89
CA ALA A 126 -6.49 25.20 6.34
C ALA A 126 -6.86 23.93 7.12
N ILE A 127 -6.63 22.78 6.49
CA ILE A 127 -6.79 21.45 7.07
C ILE A 127 -5.52 20.67 6.80
N GLN A 128 -4.82 20.23 7.86
CA GLN A 128 -3.67 19.34 7.74
C GLN A 128 -4.07 17.91 8.08
N VAL A 129 -3.74 16.96 7.21
CA VAL A 129 -3.94 15.53 7.44
C VAL A 129 -2.58 14.86 7.55
N ASP A 130 -2.34 14.22 8.68
CA ASP A 130 -1.17 13.37 8.93
C ASP A 130 -1.62 11.91 8.95
N TYR A 131 -1.12 11.13 8.00
CA TYR A 131 -1.61 9.77 7.77
C TYR A 131 -0.51 8.86 7.22
N THR A 132 -0.73 7.56 7.30
CA THR A 132 0.14 6.54 6.72
C THR A 132 -0.61 5.87 5.57
N ALA A 133 0.03 5.74 4.42
CA ALA A 133 -0.57 5.12 3.23
C ALA A 133 0.43 4.28 2.44
N GLY A 134 -0.10 3.33 1.66
CA GLY A 134 0.64 2.38 0.84
C GLY A 134 0.19 0.95 1.06
N TRP A 135 0.87 0.00 0.42
CA TRP A 135 0.56 -1.42 0.38
C TRP A 135 1.59 -2.21 1.18
N GLY A 136 1.12 -3.11 2.03
CA GLY A 136 1.92 -3.81 3.02
C GLY A 136 2.63 -5.07 2.50
N PHE A 137 3.57 -5.53 3.33
CA PHE A 137 4.47 -6.65 3.09
C PHE A 137 3.95 -7.95 3.75
N LEU A 138 4.58 -9.07 3.40
CA LEU A 138 4.24 -10.42 3.87
C LEU A 138 5.21 -10.84 4.99
N VAL A 139 4.69 -11.44 6.05
CA VAL A 139 5.52 -11.82 7.20
C VAL A 139 5.11 -13.12 7.84
N ALA A 140 6.03 -14.03 8.14
CA ALA A 140 5.70 -15.21 8.95
C ALA A 140 5.75 -14.87 10.44
N ALA A 141 4.72 -15.23 11.23
CA ALA A 141 4.70 -15.11 12.68
C ALA A 141 5.32 -16.36 13.33
N GLN A 142 6.47 -16.27 13.98
CA GLN A 142 7.26 -17.41 14.49
C GLN A 142 6.57 -18.21 15.60
N ALA A 143 5.61 -17.62 16.31
CA ALA A 143 4.85 -18.29 17.37
C ALA A 143 3.44 -18.61 16.90
N ALA A 144 2.88 -19.71 17.40
CA ALA A 144 1.46 -20.02 17.19
C ALA A 144 0.59 -18.95 17.87
N ILE A 145 -0.49 -18.56 17.20
CA ILE A 145 -1.44 -17.57 17.70
C ILE A 145 -2.68 -18.31 18.19
N SER A 146 -3.10 -18.05 19.43
CA SER A 146 -4.33 -18.61 19.97
C SER A 146 -5.51 -17.67 19.70
N PRO A 147 -6.75 -18.19 19.64
CA PRO A 147 -7.94 -17.36 19.56
C PRO A 147 -8.01 -16.40 20.76
N GLY A 148 -8.44 -15.16 20.51
CA GLY A 148 -8.55 -14.09 21.48
C GLY A 148 -7.53 -12.97 21.25
N PRO A 149 -7.42 -12.02 22.20
CA PRO A 149 -6.41 -10.98 22.16
C PRO A 149 -5.02 -11.63 22.23
N ALA A 150 -4.19 -11.38 21.22
CA ALA A 150 -2.82 -11.86 21.19
C ALA A 150 -1.87 -10.70 20.86
N THR A 151 -0.74 -10.70 21.56
CA THR A 151 0.40 -9.83 21.26
C THR A 151 1.37 -10.62 20.41
N VAL A 152 1.57 -10.19 19.16
CA VAL A 152 2.52 -10.79 18.24
C VAL A 152 3.80 -9.95 18.28
N PRO A 153 4.91 -10.48 18.83
CA PRO A 153 6.17 -9.75 18.84
C PRO A 153 6.71 -9.62 17.43
N VAL A 154 7.29 -8.48 17.09
CA VAL A 154 7.78 -8.20 15.73
C VAL A 154 9.06 -8.98 15.42
N SER A 155 9.80 -9.43 16.43
CA SER A 155 10.84 -10.45 16.22
C SER A 155 10.26 -11.76 15.71
N ALA A 156 9.02 -12.09 16.07
CA ALA A 156 8.30 -13.22 15.51
C ALA A 156 7.80 -12.93 14.09
N VAL A 157 7.78 -11.69 13.63
CA VAL A 157 7.29 -11.28 12.31
C VAL A 157 8.53 -11.30 11.39
N ALA A 158 8.89 -12.50 10.90
CA ALA A 158 10.06 -12.78 10.05
C ALA A 158 9.94 -12.18 8.63
N GLY A 159 10.81 -11.21 8.31
CA GLY A 159 10.88 -10.57 6.99
C GLY A 159 11.12 -9.05 7.05
N ILE A 160 10.89 -8.43 8.21
CA ILE A 160 11.23 -7.03 8.46
C ILE A 160 12.69 -6.96 8.94
N THR A 161 13.63 -6.68 8.04
CA THR A 161 14.97 -6.24 8.47
C THR A 161 14.85 -4.86 9.13
N GLN A 162 15.69 -4.57 10.14
CA GLN A 162 15.68 -3.38 11.01
C GLN A 162 15.69 -2.00 10.31
N HIS A 163 15.63 -1.95 8.98
CA HIS A 163 15.66 -0.73 8.16
C HIS A 163 14.33 -0.38 7.48
N GLN A 164 13.26 -1.17 7.65
CA GLN A 164 11.92 -0.75 7.25
C GLN A 164 11.22 -0.09 8.44
N SER A 165 11.19 1.24 8.44
CA SER A 165 10.39 2.03 9.38
C SER A 165 8.94 1.55 9.34
N TRP A 166 8.36 1.37 10.52
CA TRP A 166 7.16 0.59 10.73
C TRP A 166 5.94 1.28 10.10
N SER A 167 5.19 0.55 9.29
CA SER A 167 3.95 1.02 8.69
C SER A 167 2.69 0.39 9.24
N ILE A 168 2.82 -0.57 10.15
CA ILE A 168 1.69 -1.16 10.88
C ILE A 168 1.41 -0.27 12.09
N SER A 169 0.18 0.23 12.17
CA SER A 169 -0.34 1.06 13.25
C SER A 169 -1.68 0.49 13.76
N ALA A 170 -2.17 1.02 14.88
CA ALA A 170 -3.55 0.72 15.31
C ALA A 170 -4.53 1.09 14.17
N GLY A 171 -5.49 0.19 13.89
CA GLY A 171 -6.42 0.29 12.78
C GLY A 171 -5.98 -0.45 11.51
N THR A 172 -4.70 -0.82 11.39
CA THR A 172 -4.21 -1.58 10.21
C THR A 172 -4.92 -2.93 10.12
N VAL A 173 -5.41 -3.29 8.93
CA VAL A 173 -6.02 -4.59 8.65
C VAL A 173 -4.96 -5.54 8.09
N LEU A 174 -4.85 -6.72 8.70
CA LEU A 174 -3.91 -7.77 8.34
C LEU A 174 -4.67 -9.02 7.92
N THR A 175 -4.14 -9.76 6.94
CA THR A 175 -4.63 -11.09 6.58
C THR A 175 -3.68 -12.15 7.15
N VAL A 176 -4.18 -13.05 7.98
CA VAL A 176 -3.42 -14.15 8.58
C VAL A 176 -3.70 -15.42 7.80
N ASP A 177 -2.67 -16.21 7.51
CA ASP A 177 -2.66 -17.43 6.72
C ASP A 177 -3.19 -17.29 5.27
N PRO A 178 -2.54 -16.46 4.42
CA PRO A 178 -2.88 -16.27 2.99
C PRO A 178 -2.73 -17.51 2.09
N GLY A 179 -2.30 -18.65 2.61
CA GLY A 179 -2.00 -19.87 1.83
C GLY A 179 -2.55 -21.17 2.42
N LEU A 180 -3.40 -21.11 3.44
CA LEU A 180 -3.99 -22.27 4.11
C LEU A 180 -5.52 -22.15 4.19
N SER A 181 -6.22 -23.22 4.58
CA SER A 181 -7.69 -23.26 4.66
C SER A 181 -8.32 -22.33 5.71
N ASN A 182 -7.51 -21.73 6.58
CA ASN A 182 -7.95 -20.97 7.76
C ASN A 182 -7.45 -19.52 7.67
N THR A 183 -7.78 -18.83 6.59
CA THR A 183 -7.48 -17.40 6.44
C THR A 183 -8.31 -16.58 7.42
N GLU A 184 -7.69 -15.62 8.11
CA GLU A 184 -8.37 -14.63 8.96
C GLU A 184 -8.05 -13.21 8.53
N THR A 185 -8.97 -12.26 8.72
CA THR A 185 -8.67 -10.84 8.64
C THR A 185 -8.77 -10.23 10.03
N VAL A 186 -7.67 -9.65 10.52
CA VAL A 186 -7.57 -9.07 11.86
C VAL A 186 -7.24 -7.58 11.78
N THR A 187 -7.86 -6.78 12.63
CA THR A 187 -7.53 -5.36 12.80
C THR A 187 -6.57 -5.20 13.97
N VAL A 188 -5.45 -4.55 13.74
CA VAL A 188 -4.47 -4.21 14.78
C VAL A 188 -5.10 -3.22 15.75
N GLN A 189 -5.14 -3.56 17.03
CA GLN A 189 -5.69 -2.71 18.08
C GLN A 189 -4.64 -1.73 18.63
N ALA A 190 -3.39 -2.19 18.75
CA ALA A 190 -2.29 -1.39 19.27
C ALA A 190 -0.95 -1.87 18.72
N VAL A 191 0.01 -0.96 18.63
CA VAL A 191 1.41 -1.26 18.31
C VAL A 191 2.28 -0.62 19.40
N GLN A 192 2.99 -1.43 20.18
CA GLN A 192 3.80 -0.97 21.30
C GLN A 192 5.05 -1.84 21.47
N ASN A 193 6.18 -1.22 21.81
CA ASN A 193 7.42 -1.91 22.22
C ASN A 193 7.81 -3.09 21.32
N GLY A 194 7.81 -2.89 20.01
CA GLY A 194 8.26 -3.98 19.15
C GLY A 194 7.20 -5.06 18.93
N SER A 195 5.91 -4.83 19.21
CA SER A 195 4.83 -5.83 19.10
C SER A 195 3.53 -5.20 18.60
N LEU A 196 2.70 -5.98 17.91
CA LEU A 196 1.31 -5.62 17.60
C LEU A 196 0.36 -6.42 18.49
N THR A 197 -0.78 -5.83 18.85
CA THR A 197 -1.88 -6.52 19.53
C THR A 197 -3.09 -6.51 18.62
N ALA A 198 -3.70 -7.68 18.41
CA ALA A 198 -4.94 -7.85 17.64
C ALA A 198 -5.79 -8.94 18.29
N VAL A 199 -7.07 -9.01 17.93
CA VAL A 199 -7.96 -10.10 18.35
C VAL A 199 -8.11 -11.07 17.20
N PHE A 200 -7.74 -12.32 17.44
CA PHE A 200 -7.83 -13.40 16.47
C PHE A 200 -9.06 -14.26 16.79
N ALA A 201 -9.92 -14.50 15.81
CA ALA A 201 -11.09 -15.35 15.92
C ALA A 201 -10.71 -16.83 15.91
N GLN A 202 -9.57 -17.19 15.32
CA GLN A 202 -9.11 -18.58 15.21
C GLN A 202 -7.66 -18.77 15.64
N ALA A 203 -7.29 -20.03 15.81
CA ALA A 203 -5.92 -20.42 16.12
C ALA A 203 -5.11 -20.47 14.84
N HIS A 204 -3.89 -19.95 14.87
CA HIS A 204 -2.94 -20.01 13.77
C HIS A 204 -1.70 -20.78 14.20
N ALA A 205 -1.17 -21.60 13.29
CA ALA A 205 0.02 -22.38 13.56
C ALA A 205 1.25 -21.47 13.74
N ALA A 206 2.30 -22.00 14.37
CA ALA A 206 3.58 -21.32 14.35
C ALA A 206 4.07 -21.16 12.90
N ASN A 207 4.68 -20.01 12.61
CA ASN A 207 5.08 -19.54 11.28
C ASN A 207 3.91 -19.22 10.33
N CYS A 208 2.70 -18.98 10.85
CA CYS A 208 1.57 -18.48 10.05
C CYS A 208 1.94 -17.18 9.33
N GLN A 209 1.54 -17.03 8.07
CA GLN A 209 1.87 -15.82 7.31
C GLN A 209 0.86 -14.72 7.61
N ILE A 210 1.31 -13.57 8.08
CA ILE A 210 0.58 -12.33 8.23
C ILE A 210 0.96 -11.43 7.07
N THR A 211 0.01 -11.15 6.20
CA THR A 211 0.19 -10.23 5.07
C THR A 211 -0.51 -8.92 5.39
N GLY A 212 0.18 -7.79 5.17
CA GLY A 212 -0.48 -6.49 5.07
C GLY A 212 -1.39 -6.42 3.83
N LEU A 213 -1.99 -5.26 3.57
CA LEU A 213 -2.75 -5.05 2.33
C LEU A 213 -1.85 -5.31 1.11
N LEU A 214 -2.06 -6.41 0.41
CA LEU A 214 -1.43 -6.65 -0.89
C LEU A 214 -1.94 -5.62 -1.89
N PRO A 215 -1.12 -5.20 -2.87
CA PRO A 215 -1.60 -4.39 -3.97
C PRO A 215 -2.85 -4.99 -4.62
N PRO A 216 -3.74 -4.19 -5.22
CA PRO A 216 -4.94 -4.66 -5.89
C PRO A 216 -4.57 -5.69 -6.96
N ALA A 217 -5.46 -6.63 -7.24
CA ALA A 217 -5.22 -7.68 -8.24
C ALA A 217 -4.79 -7.10 -9.60
N ASP A 218 -5.34 -5.95 -10.00
CA ASP A 218 -4.98 -5.26 -11.24
C ASP A 218 -3.54 -4.75 -11.24
N VAL A 219 -3.07 -4.22 -10.11
CA VAL A 219 -1.68 -3.75 -9.94
C VAL A 219 -0.73 -4.96 -9.92
N GLN A 220 -1.08 -6.02 -9.21
CA GLN A 220 -0.29 -7.25 -9.19
C GLN A 220 -0.17 -7.84 -10.61
N LEU A 221 -1.28 -7.90 -11.35
CA LEU A 221 -1.30 -8.38 -12.72
C LEU A 221 -0.49 -7.46 -13.64
N ALA A 222 -0.61 -6.15 -13.51
CA ALA A 222 0.18 -5.17 -14.26
C ALA A 222 1.69 -5.39 -14.08
N VAL A 223 2.15 -5.64 -12.86
CA VAL A 223 3.56 -5.95 -12.56
C VAL A 223 3.97 -7.28 -13.17
N ALA A 224 3.15 -8.33 -13.04
CA ALA A 224 3.47 -9.64 -13.63
C ALA A 224 3.54 -9.58 -15.17
N LEU A 225 2.65 -8.84 -15.83
CA LEU A 225 2.69 -8.60 -17.27
C LEU A 225 3.92 -7.78 -17.68
N ALA A 226 4.28 -6.76 -16.91
CA ALA A 226 5.50 -5.98 -17.12
C ALA A 226 6.76 -6.87 -17.04
N VAL A 227 6.82 -7.79 -16.06
CA VAL A 227 7.90 -8.79 -15.99
C VAL A 227 7.91 -9.69 -17.22
N GLY A 228 6.74 -10.20 -17.65
CA GLY A 228 6.62 -11.00 -18.87
C GLY A 228 7.14 -10.27 -20.11
N ASN A 229 6.85 -8.97 -20.25
CA ASN A 229 7.36 -8.14 -21.34
C ASN A 229 8.88 -7.99 -21.29
N LEU A 230 9.45 -7.75 -20.11
CA LEU A 230 10.89 -7.66 -19.92
C LEU A 230 11.61 -8.97 -20.28
N ILE A 231 11.03 -10.12 -19.91
CA ILE A 231 11.54 -11.45 -20.27
C ILE A 231 11.59 -11.60 -21.80
N ASN A 232 10.46 -11.33 -22.48
CA ASN A 232 10.37 -11.44 -23.93
C ASN A 232 11.36 -10.51 -24.66
N GLN A 233 11.59 -9.29 -24.14
CA GLN A 233 12.57 -8.36 -24.70
C GLN A 233 14.01 -8.84 -24.51
N SER A 234 14.31 -9.48 -23.38
CA SER A 234 15.65 -10.04 -23.12
C SER A 234 15.99 -11.16 -24.12
N ASP A 235 15.01 -11.98 -24.50
CA ASP A 235 15.19 -13.04 -25.49
C ASP A 235 15.34 -12.49 -26.92
N LEU A 236 14.60 -11.43 -27.26
CA LEU A 236 14.78 -10.71 -28.54
C LEU A 236 16.17 -10.08 -28.66
N THR A 237 16.74 -9.60 -27.55
CA THR A 237 18.08 -9.01 -27.53
C THR A 237 19.13 -10.09 -27.76
N LYS A 238 19.03 -11.24 -27.08
CA LYS A 238 19.89 -12.41 -27.33
C LYS A 238 19.77 -12.94 -28.77
N LEU A 239 18.56 -12.96 -29.33
CA LEU A 239 18.36 -13.32 -30.75
C LEU A 239 19.05 -12.32 -31.69
N ARG A 240 18.97 -11.02 -31.43
CA ARG A 240 19.64 -9.98 -32.25
C ARG A 240 21.16 -10.03 -32.13
N GLU A 241 21.69 -10.30 -30.94
CA GLU A 241 23.12 -10.53 -30.70
C GLU A 241 23.59 -11.80 -31.43
N SER A 242 22.81 -12.89 -31.39
CA SER A 242 23.09 -14.11 -32.16
C SER A 242 23.07 -13.90 -33.67
N GLN A 243 22.33 -12.88 -34.15
CA GLN A 243 22.29 -12.44 -35.55
C GLN A 243 23.36 -11.39 -35.89
N GLY A 244 24.32 -11.12 -35.00
CA GLY A 244 25.45 -10.24 -35.26
C GLY A 244 25.10 -8.74 -35.29
N LYS A 245 23.94 -8.34 -34.77
CA LYS A 245 23.59 -6.93 -34.57
C LYS A 245 23.94 -6.52 -33.15
N THR A 246 25.01 -5.75 -32.99
CA THR A 246 25.42 -5.15 -31.71
C THR A 246 24.32 -4.20 -31.24
N VAL A 247 23.62 -4.54 -30.15
CA VAL A 247 22.63 -3.65 -29.52
C VAL A 247 23.31 -3.00 -28.33
N GLY A 248 23.53 -1.68 -28.39
CA GLY A 248 24.11 -0.92 -27.29
C GLY A 248 23.19 -0.91 -26.06
N TYR A 249 23.78 -1.04 -24.87
CA TYR A 249 23.14 -1.02 -23.55
C TYR A 249 22.40 0.30 -23.19
N GLU A 250 22.27 1.25 -24.13
CA GLU A 250 21.66 2.57 -23.92
C GLU A 250 20.12 2.58 -23.83
N TYR A 251 19.43 1.45 -24.03
CA TYR A 251 17.96 1.44 -24.12
C TYR A 251 17.21 1.36 -22.78
N VAL A 252 17.89 1.16 -21.66
CA VAL A 252 17.21 0.90 -20.37
C VAL A 252 16.72 2.20 -19.69
N THR A 253 17.30 3.35 -19.99
CA THR A 253 16.90 4.63 -19.36
C THR A 253 15.68 5.30 -20.01
N ARG A 254 15.31 4.91 -21.25
CA ARG A 254 14.01 5.22 -21.88
C ARG A 254 12.96 4.11 -21.69
N ALA A 255 13.25 3.08 -20.89
CA ALA A 255 12.46 1.86 -20.82
C ALA A 255 11.12 1.98 -20.08
N GLY A 256 10.87 3.05 -19.30
CA GLY A 256 9.61 3.22 -18.56
C GLY A 256 8.37 3.10 -19.46
N ASP A 257 8.38 3.77 -20.62
CA ASP A 257 7.28 3.71 -21.60
C ASP A 257 7.23 2.39 -22.38
N LEU A 258 8.34 1.65 -22.46
CA LEU A 258 8.45 0.37 -23.16
C LEU A 258 7.98 -0.82 -22.31
N ILE A 259 7.95 -0.66 -21.00
CA ILE A 259 7.51 -1.69 -20.04
C ILE A 259 5.99 -1.63 -19.85
N ILE A 260 5.42 -0.42 -19.81
CA ILE A 260 3.98 -0.19 -19.58
C ILE A 260 3.22 -0.19 -20.91
N THR A 261 2.83 -1.37 -21.39
CA THR A 261 2.02 -1.51 -22.60
C THR A 261 0.60 -0.94 -22.41
N PRO A 262 -0.17 -0.72 -23.50
CA PRO A 262 -1.55 -0.24 -23.40
C PRO A 262 -2.45 -1.08 -22.49
N GLU A 263 -2.25 -2.40 -22.47
CA GLU A 263 -2.99 -3.33 -21.61
C GLU A 263 -2.66 -3.09 -20.14
N ILE A 264 -1.36 -2.96 -19.80
CA ILE A 264 -0.90 -2.64 -18.45
C ILE A 264 -1.41 -1.26 -18.03
N ARG A 265 -1.37 -0.28 -18.94
CA ARG A 265 -1.90 1.06 -18.71
C ARG A 265 -3.37 1.00 -18.31
N HIS A 266 -4.20 0.23 -19.01
CA HIS A 266 -5.62 0.12 -18.71
C HIS A 266 -5.88 -0.41 -17.29
N LEU A 267 -5.07 -1.38 -16.83
CA LEU A 267 -5.12 -1.89 -15.45
C LEU A 267 -4.72 -0.84 -14.41
N LEU A 268 -3.78 0.05 -14.75
CA LEU A 268 -3.20 1.02 -13.83
C LEU A 268 -3.95 2.37 -13.78
N LEU A 269 -4.77 2.69 -14.78
CA LEU A 269 -5.51 3.97 -14.84
C LEU A 269 -6.31 4.29 -13.57
N PRO A 270 -7.04 3.34 -12.94
CA PRO A 270 -7.77 3.61 -11.70
C PRO A 270 -6.86 3.99 -10.51
N TRP A 271 -5.58 3.62 -10.58
CA TRP A 271 -4.58 3.75 -9.51
C TRP A 271 -3.63 4.92 -9.70
N GLN A 272 -3.70 5.65 -10.82
CA GLN A 272 -2.92 6.87 -10.98
C GLN A 272 -3.29 7.89 -9.90
N GLU A 273 -2.30 8.66 -9.46
CA GLU A 273 -2.49 9.79 -8.56
C GLU A 273 -3.58 10.70 -9.10
N VAL A 274 -4.60 10.96 -8.28
CA VAL A 274 -5.63 11.94 -8.59
C VAL A 274 -4.99 13.30 -8.41
N ILE A 275 -4.88 14.07 -9.49
CA ILE A 275 -4.49 15.48 -9.41
C ILE A 275 -5.71 16.23 -8.86
N VAL A 276 -5.72 16.42 -7.53
CA VAL A 276 -6.72 17.18 -6.77
C VAL A 276 -6.37 18.67 -6.82
#